data_AF-V6L4H2-F1
#
_entry.id   AF-V6L4H2-F1
#
_cell.length_a   1.000
_cell.length_b   1.000
_cell.length_c   1.000
_cell.angle_alpha   90.00
_cell.angle_beta   90.00
_cell.angle_gamma   90.00
#
_symmetry.space_group_name_H-M   'P 1'
#
loop_
_entity.id
_entity.type
_entity.pdbx_description
1 polymer ?
#
loop_
_entity_poly.entity_id
_entity_poly.type
_entity_poly.pdbx_seq_one_letter_code
_entity_poly.pdbx_strand_id
1 'polypeptide(L)'
;MSYPPDPHNPYGAAPSGDPHGPKQPGYGYPAAAPGGPGADPMQPGYGYPQQQPAAPGYGYPQQSYPSPGGMGVLQSMPAQATTARVLLFVAGALWGLMGLLMLIGSLAAQSMLEEMDVADSGEAVGVGLLLFLLFGGLAALHIVPASLFGKGGTGTRVTGIIASSLNSVVALLALLGGASDGNGAGVVVSILWTATAVVTVIFLSMGPTGAWFNRPRY
;
A
#
# COMPACT_ATOMS: atom_id res chain seq x y z
N MET A 1 28.28 -4.60 -53.45
CA MET A 1 29.00 -4.86 -52.19
C MET A 1 27.94 -4.98 -51.10
N SER A 2 27.54 -6.20 -50.75
CA SER A 2 26.52 -6.45 -49.73
C SER A 2 27.17 -6.53 -48.36
N TYR A 3 26.69 -5.73 -47.42
CA TYR A 3 27.11 -5.80 -46.02
C TYR A 3 26.63 -7.13 -45.40
N PRO A 4 27.40 -7.73 -44.46
CA PRO A 4 26.94 -8.87 -43.70
C PRO A 4 25.74 -8.48 -42.80
N PRO A 5 24.74 -9.36 -42.63
CA PRO A 5 23.61 -9.07 -41.76
C PRO A 5 24.03 -8.99 -40.30
N ASP A 6 23.63 -7.91 -39.64
CA ASP A 6 23.91 -7.63 -38.23
C ASP A 6 23.08 -8.57 -37.33
N PRO A 7 23.70 -9.39 -36.44
CA PRO A 7 23.00 -10.39 -35.62
C PRO A 7 22.04 -9.84 -34.56
N HIS A 8 21.99 -8.52 -34.35
CA HIS A 8 21.22 -7.90 -33.26
C HIS A 8 20.18 -6.87 -33.73
N ASN A 9 19.47 -7.16 -34.83
CA ASN A 9 18.31 -6.36 -35.22
C ASN A 9 16.98 -6.96 -34.68
N PRO A 10 16.34 -6.36 -33.66
CA PRO A 10 15.12 -6.88 -33.05
C PRO A 10 13.84 -6.65 -33.87
N TYR A 11 13.93 -6.03 -35.06
CA TYR A 11 12.80 -5.77 -35.97
C TYR A 11 12.97 -6.40 -37.37
N GLY A 12 13.83 -7.43 -37.50
CA GLY A 12 13.96 -8.18 -38.75
C GLY A 12 12.70 -8.99 -39.08
N ALA A 13 12.14 -8.81 -40.28
CA ALA A 13 11.03 -9.61 -40.79
C ALA A 13 11.44 -11.10 -40.91
N ALA A 14 10.61 -11.99 -40.35
CA ALA A 14 10.85 -13.44 -40.35
C ALA A 14 10.84 -14.03 -41.78
N PRO A 15 11.88 -14.74 -42.22
CA PRO A 15 11.88 -15.48 -43.48
C PRO A 15 11.06 -16.76 -43.36
N SER A 16 10.31 -17.04 -44.42
CA SER A 16 9.46 -18.20 -44.67
C SER A 16 10.25 -19.40 -45.23
N GLY A 17 9.97 -20.61 -44.69
CA GLY A 17 10.29 -21.96 -45.25
C GLY A 17 11.77 -22.39 -45.17
N ASP A 18 12.19 -23.65 -44.99
CA ASP A 18 11.59 -25.00 -44.98
C ASP A 18 12.66 -25.99 -44.38
N PRO A 19 12.77 -27.29 -44.73
CA PRO A 19 12.39 -28.50 -43.99
C PRO A 19 13.56 -29.30 -43.32
N HIS A 20 13.32 -29.97 -42.17
CA HIS A 20 13.80 -31.35 -41.78
C HIS A 20 13.84 -31.65 -40.25
N GLY A 21 12.80 -32.36 -39.75
CA GLY A 21 12.80 -33.39 -38.66
C GLY A 21 13.00 -32.99 -37.17
N PRO A 22 12.67 -33.85 -36.16
CA PRO A 22 11.82 -35.05 -36.11
C PRO A 22 10.60 -34.93 -35.14
N LYS A 23 9.73 -35.95 -35.20
CA LYS A 23 8.37 -36.10 -34.64
C LYS A 23 8.25 -36.02 -33.10
N GLN A 24 7.18 -35.37 -32.60
CA GLN A 24 6.56 -35.62 -31.28
C GLN A 24 5.03 -35.76 -31.42
N PRO A 25 4.35 -36.56 -30.55
CA PRO A 25 3.05 -37.17 -30.84
C PRO A 25 1.87 -36.20 -30.62
N GLY A 26 0.91 -36.27 -31.54
CA GLY A 26 -0.26 -35.40 -31.59
C GLY A 26 -1.34 -35.70 -30.55
N TYR A 27 -2.07 -34.64 -30.19
CA TYR A 27 -3.44 -34.68 -29.70
C TYR A 27 -4.26 -33.68 -30.51
N GLY A 28 -5.35 -34.18 -31.11
CA GLY A 28 -6.10 -33.53 -32.17
C GLY A 28 -7.01 -32.39 -31.73
N TYR A 29 -7.18 -31.43 -32.64
CA TYR A 29 -8.25 -30.44 -32.69
C TYR A 29 -9.61 -31.12 -32.97
N PRO A 30 -10.72 -30.38 -32.85
CA PRO A 30 -11.39 -30.03 -34.10
C PRO A 30 -11.48 -28.52 -34.28
N ALA A 31 -11.00 -28.07 -35.43
CA ALA A 31 -11.26 -26.75 -35.98
C ALA A 31 -12.74 -26.66 -36.36
N ALA A 32 -13.39 -25.55 -36.02
CA ALA A 32 -14.70 -25.20 -36.55
C ALA A 32 -14.62 -23.82 -37.21
N ALA A 33 -15.24 -23.76 -38.38
CA ALA A 33 -15.09 -22.79 -39.46
C ALA A 33 -15.74 -21.40 -39.18
N PRO A 34 -15.39 -20.37 -39.97
CA PRO A 34 -15.98 -19.04 -39.90
C PRO A 34 -17.28 -18.94 -40.74
N GLY A 35 -18.34 -18.35 -40.18
CA GLY A 35 -19.48 -17.81 -40.95
C GLY A 35 -20.86 -17.95 -40.30
N GLY A 36 -21.62 -16.83 -40.23
CA GLY A 36 -23.09 -16.83 -40.14
C GLY A 36 -23.71 -16.00 -39.00
N PRO A 37 -24.46 -14.92 -39.28
CA PRO A 37 -25.18 -14.12 -38.29
C PRO A 37 -26.58 -14.68 -37.98
N GLY A 38 -26.91 -14.79 -36.69
CA GLY A 38 -28.28 -14.99 -36.22
C GLY A 38 -28.55 -16.37 -35.61
N ALA A 39 -28.51 -16.44 -34.27
CA ALA A 39 -29.33 -17.37 -33.49
C ALA A 39 -29.43 -16.87 -32.04
N ASP A 40 -30.68 -16.89 -31.56
CA ASP A 40 -31.28 -16.29 -30.38
C ASP A 40 -30.85 -16.86 -28.99
N PRO A 41 -31.26 -16.22 -27.87
CA PRO A 41 -30.59 -16.29 -26.58
C PRO A 41 -31.04 -17.47 -25.70
N MET A 42 -30.07 -18.10 -25.04
CA MET A 42 -30.33 -19.13 -24.01
C MET A 42 -29.75 -18.66 -22.67
N GLN A 43 -30.64 -18.26 -21.75
CA GLN A 43 -30.37 -18.09 -20.31
C GLN A 43 -30.52 -19.45 -19.57
N PRO A 44 -30.29 -19.55 -18.25
CA PRO A 44 -29.10 -19.17 -17.46
C PRO A 44 -28.59 -20.39 -16.66
N GLY A 45 -27.35 -20.82 -16.91
CA GLY A 45 -26.73 -21.95 -16.19
C GLY A 45 -26.03 -21.52 -14.90
N TYR A 46 -26.54 -21.95 -13.75
CA TYR A 46 -25.90 -21.85 -12.44
C TYR A 46 -24.56 -22.62 -12.43
N GLY A 47 -23.44 -21.89 -12.44
CA GLY A 47 -22.09 -22.44 -12.40
C GLY A 47 -21.34 -22.03 -11.14
N TYR A 48 -20.96 -23.02 -10.34
CA TYR A 48 -20.07 -22.92 -9.18
C TYR A 48 -18.76 -22.18 -9.49
N PRO A 49 -18.19 -21.40 -8.55
CA PRO A 49 -16.85 -20.84 -8.73
C PRO A 49 -15.82 -21.96 -8.63
N GLN A 50 -15.28 -22.35 -9.77
CA GLN A 50 -14.13 -23.24 -9.87
C GLN A 50 -12.91 -22.49 -9.31
N GLN A 51 -12.46 -22.86 -8.11
CA GLN A 51 -11.17 -22.41 -7.57
C GLN A 51 -10.06 -22.92 -8.49
N GLN A 52 -9.44 -22.00 -9.21
CA GLN A 52 -8.27 -22.29 -10.02
C GLN A 52 -7.05 -22.39 -9.09
N PRO A 53 -6.29 -23.50 -9.09
CA PRO A 53 -5.11 -23.64 -8.24
C PRO A 53 -4.04 -22.62 -8.63
N ALA A 54 -3.64 -21.78 -7.67
CA ALA A 54 -2.54 -20.85 -7.84
C ALA A 54 -1.22 -21.65 -7.94
N ALA A 55 -0.65 -21.71 -9.14
CA ALA A 55 0.68 -22.24 -9.36
C ALA A 55 1.73 -21.27 -8.76
N PRO A 56 2.76 -21.78 -8.06
CA PRO A 56 3.80 -20.95 -7.46
C PRO A 56 4.80 -20.51 -8.54
N GLY A 57 4.55 -19.35 -9.16
CA GLY A 57 5.41 -18.75 -10.17
C GLY A 57 5.96 -17.40 -9.71
N TYR A 58 7.24 -17.36 -9.34
CA TYR A 58 8.04 -16.14 -9.27
C TYR A 58 8.05 -15.51 -10.67
N GLY A 59 7.37 -14.38 -10.86
CA GLY A 59 7.26 -13.74 -12.16
C GLY A 59 6.75 -12.32 -12.07
N TYR A 60 7.39 -11.44 -12.84
CA TYR A 60 7.12 -10.03 -13.06
C TYR A 60 5.64 -9.61 -13.01
N PRO A 61 5.32 -8.36 -12.63
CA PRO A 61 3.95 -7.86 -12.65
C PRO A 61 3.43 -7.86 -14.09
N GLN A 62 2.64 -8.88 -14.41
CA GLN A 62 1.92 -9.00 -15.66
C GLN A 62 0.88 -7.88 -15.69
N GLN A 63 1.17 -6.88 -16.50
CA GLN A 63 0.29 -5.76 -16.79
C GLN A 63 -0.92 -6.34 -17.52
N SER A 64 -2.00 -6.58 -16.79
CA SER A 64 -3.27 -7.08 -17.34
C SER A 64 -3.83 -6.03 -18.29
N TYR A 65 -3.61 -6.24 -19.59
CA TYR A 65 -4.20 -5.45 -20.66
C TYR A 65 -5.74 -5.58 -20.60
N PRO A 66 -6.51 -4.52 -20.85
CA PRO A 66 -7.96 -4.61 -20.81
C PRO A 66 -8.42 -5.49 -21.97
N SER A 67 -8.92 -6.69 -21.66
CA SER A 67 -9.64 -7.50 -22.64
C SER A 67 -10.92 -6.76 -23.03
N PRO A 68 -11.16 -6.46 -24.32
CA PRO A 68 -12.39 -5.85 -24.78
C PRO A 68 -13.56 -6.79 -24.47
N GLY A 69 -14.41 -6.43 -23.50
CA GLY A 69 -15.57 -7.24 -23.07
C GLY A 69 -15.42 -8.01 -21.75
N GLY A 70 -14.32 -7.84 -21.02
CA GLY A 70 -14.17 -8.41 -19.69
C GLY A 70 -15.01 -7.64 -18.67
N MET A 71 -16.11 -8.25 -18.21
CA MET A 71 -16.86 -7.84 -17.02
C MET A 71 -15.85 -7.50 -15.91
N GLY A 72 -15.82 -6.24 -15.49
CA GLY A 72 -14.75 -5.67 -14.67
C GLY A 72 -14.47 -6.55 -13.47
N VAL A 73 -13.34 -7.24 -13.47
CA VAL A 73 -12.92 -8.07 -12.35
C VAL A 73 -12.80 -7.13 -11.16
N LEU A 74 -13.61 -7.37 -10.12
CA LEU A 74 -13.53 -6.68 -8.84
C LEU A 74 -12.12 -6.89 -8.30
N GLN A 75 -11.24 -5.91 -8.56
CA GLN A 75 -9.88 -5.93 -8.06
C GLN A 75 -9.96 -5.81 -6.54
N SER A 76 -9.49 -6.84 -5.82
CA SER A 76 -9.35 -6.78 -4.36
C SER A 76 -8.12 -5.96 -3.99
N MET A 77 -8.19 -5.23 -2.88
CA MET A 77 -7.04 -4.46 -2.38
C MET A 77 -5.87 -5.41 -2.03
N PRO A 78 -4.66 -5.16 -2.54
CA PRO A 78 -3.52 -6.03 -2.27
C PRO A 78 -3.16 -6.03 -0.79
N ALA A 79 -2.70 -7.17 -0.28
CA ALA A 79 -2.44 -7.38 1.16
C ALA A 79 -1.45 -6.36 1.75
N GLN A 80 -0.46 -5.91 0.98
CA GLN A 80 0.51 -4.89 1.39
C GLN A 80 -0.17 -3.55 1.64
N ALA A 81 -1.09 -3.16 0.76
CA ALA A 81 -1.83 -1.90 0.90
C ALA A 81 -2.81 -1.99 2.07
N THR A 82 -3.46 -3.14 2.28
CA THR A 82 -4.30 -3.38 3.46
C THR A 82 -3.48 -3.32 4.76
N THR A 83 -2.29 -3.91 4.78
CA THR A 83 -1.41 -3.88 5.96
C THR A 83 -0.92 -2.47 6.26
N ALA A 84 -0.47 -1.73 5.24
CA ALA A 84 -0.10 -0.33 5.38
C ALA A 84 -1.27 0.53 5.89
N ARG A 85 -2.50 0.24 5.46
CA ARG A 85 -3.72 0.90 5.97
C ARG A 85 -3.85 0.72 7.48
N VAL A 86 -3.69 -0.52 7.96
CA VAL A 86 -3.82 -0.86 9.38
C VAL A 86 -2.71 -0.20 10.18
N LEU A 87 -1.46 -0.25 9.71
CA LEU A 87 -0.33 0.38 10.38
C LEU A 87 -0.50 1.90 10.50
N LEU A 88 -1.04 2.57 9.47
CA LEU A 88 -1.39 3.99 9.56
C LEU A 88 -2.49 4.26 10.60
N PHE A 89 -3.52 3.42 10.69
CA PHE A 89 -4.54 3.57 11.74
C PHE A 89 -3.96 3.37 13.14
N VAL A 90 -3.10 2.38 13.33
CA VAL A 90 -2.42 2.14 14.61
C VAL A 90 -1.54 3.34 14.97
N ALA A 91 -0.75 3.84 14.02
CA ALA A 91 0.09 5.01 14.23
C ALA A 91 -0.74 6.24 14.59
N GLY A 92 -1.80 6.50 13.85
CA GLY A 92 -2.70 7.63 14.11
C GLY A 92 -3.44 7.52 15.44
N ALA A 93 -3.88 6.32 15.82
CA ALA A 93 -4.53 6.08 17.10
C ALA A 93 -3.59 6.33 18.28
N LEU A 94 -2.33 5.88 18.17
CA LEU A 94 -1.32 6.11 19.21
C LEU A 94 -0.93 7.59 19.31
N TRP A 95 -0.80 8.30 18.18
CA TRP A 95 -0.61 9.75 18.20
C TRP A 95 -1.80 10.47 18.85
N GLY A 96 -3.02 10.09 18.49
CA GLY A 96 -4.23 10.68 19.08
C GLY A 96 -4.33 10.40 20.57
N LEU A 97 -3.99 9.19 21.00
CA LEU A 97 -3.95 8.80 22.41
C LEU A 97 -2.90 9.62 23.18
N MET A 98 -1.69 9.77 22.63
CA MET A 98 -0.65 10.63 23.24
C MET A 98 -1.12 12.08 23.36
N GLY A 99 -1.74 12.64 22.33
CA GLY A 99 -2.33 13.98 22.38
C GLY A 99 -3.37 14.11 23.48
N LEU A 100 -4.28 13.14 23.58
CA LEU A 100 -5.31 13.12 24.62
C LEU A 100 -4.73 13.02 26.03
N LEU A 101 -3.73 12.15 26.24
CA LEU A 101 -3.05 12.00 27.52
C LEU A 101 -2.31 13.29 27.92
N MET A 102 -1.67 13.99 26.97
CA MET A 102 -1.03 15.27 27.23
C MET A 102 -2.04 16.34 27.64
N LEU A 103 -3.21 16.39 27.00
CA LEU A 103 -4.28 17.31 27.39
C LEU A 103 -4.77 17.02 28.82
N ILE A 104 -5.12 15.77 29.10
CA ILE A 104 -5.60 15.37 30.43
C ILE A 104 -4.52 15.63 31.50
N GLY A 105 -3.27 15.26 31.22
CA GLY A 105 -2.14 15.49 32.10
C GLY A 105 -1.91 16.97 32.38
N SER A 106 -2.09 17.84 31.37
CA SER A 106 -1.97 19.29 31.56
C SER A 106 -3.06 19.88 32.45
N LEU A 107 -4.30 19.39 32.33
CA LEU A 107 -5.42 19.83 33.16
C LEU A 107 -5.22 19.39 34.61
N ALA A 108 -4.74 18.15 34.81
CA ALA A 108 -4.38 17.66 36.13
C ALA A 108 -3.21 18.46 36.73
N ALA A 109 -2.17 18.77 35.94
CA ALA A 109 -1.05 19.59 36.39
C ALA A 109 -1.51 20.99 36.80
N GLN A 110 -2.38 21.63 36.02
CA GLN A 110 -2.97 22.92 36.38
C GLN A 110 -3.67 22.87 37.73
N SER A 111 -4.53 21.86 37.97
CA SER A 111 -5.25 21.75 39.25
C SER A 111 -4.32 21.64 40.47
N MET A 112 -3.18 20.96 40.30
CA MET A 112 -2.19 20.84 41.37
C MET A 112 -1.40 22.14 41.58
N LEU A 113 -1.06 22.85 40.50
CA LEU A 113 -0.37 24.14 40.59
C LEU A 113 -1.24 25.22 41.23
N GLU A 114 -2.54 25.22 40.95
CA GLU A 114 -3.52 26.09 41.60
C GLU A 114 -3.64 25.81 43.10
N GLU A 115 -3.63 24.54 43.51
CA GLU A 115 -3.65 24.16 44.94
C GLU A 115 -2.38 24.59 45.68
N MET A 116 -1.24 24.63 44.98
CA MET A 116 0.06 25.06 45.52
C MET A 116 0.28 26.58 45.47
N ASP A 117 -0.69 27.38 45.04
CA ASP A 117 -0.60 28.84 44.86
C ASP A 117 0.60 29.29 44.01
N VAL A 118 0.93 28.49 42.99
CA VAL A 118 2.01 28.81 42.06
C VAL A 118 1.50 29.87 41.07
N ALA A 119 2.18 31.03 41.05
CA ALA A 119 1.91 32.07 40.06
C ALA A 119 2.07 31.54 38.62
N ASP A 120 1.25 32.05 37.69
CA ASP A 120 1.23 31.67 36.26
C ASP A 120 0.83 30.20 35.96
N SER A 121 0.08 29.55 36.85
CA SER A 121 -0.42 28.16 36.69
C SER A 121 -1.24 27.90 35.41
N GLY A 122 -1.82 28.93 34.79
CA GLY A 122 -2.58 28.83 33.53
C GLY A 122 -1.75 28.43 32.31
N GLU A 123 -0.41 28.54 32.37
CA GLU A 123 0.48 28.14 31.28
C GLU A 123 0.43 26.63 31.00
N ALA A 124 0.18 25.81 32.02
CA ALA A 124 0.15 24.36 31.89
C ALA A 124 -0.91 23.89 30.87
N VAL A 125 -2.12 24.47 30.89
CA VAL A 125 -3.17 24.14 29.92
C VAL A 125 -2.84 24.64 28.52
N GLY A 126 -2.22 25.82 28.42
CA GLY A 126 -1.77 26.36 27.14
C GLY A 126 -0.83 25.38 26.44
N VAL A 127 0.19 24.89 27.17
CA VAL A 127 1.14 23.88 26.67
C VAL A 127 0.42 22.57 26.33
N GLY A 128 -0.47 22.09 27.20
CA GLY A 128 -1.24 20.88 26.95
C GLY A 128 -2.10 20.93 25.69
N LEU A 129 -2.77 22.06 25.46
CA LEU A 129 -3.58 22.29 24.26
C LEU A 129 -2.71 22.32 23.00
N LEU A 130 -1.54 22.97 23.05
CA LEU A 130 -0.60 22.97 21.93
C LEU A 130 -0.10 21.56 21.60
N LEU A 131 0.25 20.76 22.62
CA LEU A 131 0.65 19.37 22.44
C LEU A 131 -0.50 18.51 21.90
N PHE A 132 -1.72 18.71 22.40
CA PHE A 132 -2.91 18.04 21.89
C PHE A 132 -3.14 18.33 20.41
N LEU A 133 -3.03 19.59 19.98
CA LEU A 133 -3.18 19.97 18.57
C LEU A 133 -2.05 19.41 17.72
N LEU A 134 -0.81 19.42 18.21
CA LEU A 134 0.34 18.84 17.50
C LEU A 134 0.15 17.34 17.28
N PHE A 135 -0.07 16.58 18.34
CA PHE A 135 -0.25 15.12 18.26
C PHE A 135 -1.57 14.74 17.59
N GLY A 136 -2.63 15.54 17.76
CA GLY A 136 -3.89 15.38 17.04
C GLY A 136 -3.74 15.64 15.54
N GLY A 137 -2.92 16.62 15.15
CA GLY A 137 -2.55 16.86 13.75
C GLY A 137 -1.77 15.70 13.15
N LEU A 138 -0.79 15.15 13.89
CA LEU A 138 -0.08 13.93 13.49
C LEU A 138 -1.04 12.73 13.39
N ALA A 139 -1.98 12.59 14.32
CA ALA A 139 -3.01 11.55 14.27
C ALA A 139 -3.86 11.67 13.00
N ALA A 140 -4.36 12.87 12.71
CA ALA A 140 -5.16 13.14 11.51
C ALA A 140 -4.37 12.85 10.23
N LEU A 141 -3.09 13.23 10.18
CA LEU A 141 -2.20 12.97 9.05
C LEU A 141 -2.10 11.47 8.70
N HIS A 142 -2.23 10.58 9.69
CA HIS A 142 -2.19 9.13 9.49
C HIS A 142 -3.58 8.53 9.22
N ILE A 143 -4.60 8.95 9.99
CA ILE A 143 -5.96 8.40 9.92
C ILE A 143 -6.65 8.77 8.59
N VAL A 144 -6.46 10.01 8.13
CA VAL A 144 -7.10 10.51 6.90
C VAL A 144 -6.72 9.67 5.68
N PRO A 145 -5.42 9.50 5.32
CA PRO A 145 -5.07 8.65 4.19
C PRO A 145 -5.53 7.21 4.42
N ALA A 146 -5.37 6.65 5.62
CA ALA A 146 -5.83 5.28 5.93
C ALA A 146 -7.34 5.07 5.67
N SER A 147 -8.17 6.05 6.01
CA SER A 147 -9.62 6.01 5.75
C SER A 147 -9.96 6.02 4.26
N LEU A 148 -9.09 6.63 3.44
CA LEU A 148 -9.29 6.79 2.01
C LEU A 148 -8.76 5.62 1.18
N PHE A 149 -8.03 4.65 1.74
CA PHE A 149 -7.40 3.56 0.97
C PHE A 149 -8.34 2.74 0.07
N GLY A 150 -9.62 2.63 0.45
CA GLY A 150 -10.64 1.96 -0.35
C GLY A 150 -11.06 2.73 -1.61
N LYS A 151 -11.14 4.06 -1.54
CA LYS A 151 -11.63 4.94 -2.64
C LYS A 151 -10.57 5.88 -3.22
N GLY A 152 -9.41 5.91 -2.59
CA GLY A 152 -8.39 6.94 -2.73
C GLY A 152 -7.52 6.80 -3.96
N GLY A 153 -7.01 7.95 -4.38
CA GLY A 153 -6.09 8.23 -5.49
C GLY A 153 -4.66 7.81 -5.27
N THR A 154 -3.83 8.04 -6.29
CA THR A 154 -2.37 8.21 -6.14
C THR A 154 -2.06 9.23 -5.05
N GLY A 155 -2.86 10.30 -4.90
CA GLY A 155 -2.73 11.27 -3.82
C GLY A 155 -2.83 10.64 -2.42
N THR A 156 -3.78 9.73 -2.20
CA THR A 156 -3.93 9.01 -0.91
C THR A 156 -2.69 8.18 -0.58
N ARG A 157 -2.11 7.52 -1.59
CA ARG A 157 -0.86 6.76 -1.44
C ARG A 157 0.29 7.68 -1.05
N VAL A 158 0.45 8.79 -1.77
CA VAL A 158 1.53 9.75 -1.53
C VAL A 158 1.42 10.38 -0.15
N THR A 159 0.21 10.79 0.28
CA THR A 159 -0.01 11.28 1.65
C THR A 159 0.32 10.22 2.69
N GLY A 160 -0.05 8.95 2.45
CA GLY A 160 0.34 7.84 3.32
C GLY A 160 1.87 7.68 3.43
N ILE A 161 2.58 7.80 2.30
CA ILE A 161 4.06 7.77 2.28
C ILE A 161 4.60 8.93 3.11
N ILE A 162 4.14 10.17 2.89
CA ILE A 162 4.57 11.35 3.65
C ILE A 162 4.34 11.17 5.15
N ALA A 163 3.14 10.70 5.55
CA ALA A 163 2.80 10.43 6.94
C ALA A 163 3.77 9.41 7.56
N SER A 164 3.95 8.26 6.90
CA SER A 164 4.85 7.21 7.39
C SER A 164 6.32 7.61 7.39
N SER A 165 6.76 8.43 6.44
CA SER A 165 8.13 8.98 6.40
C SER A 165 8.37 9.92 7.58
N LEU A 166 7.44 10.84 7.86
CA LEU A 166 7.53 11.71 9.05
C LEU A 166 7.53 10.87 10.33
N ASN A 167 6.68 9.85 10.42
CA ASN A 167 6.66 8.94 11.56
C ASN A 167 8.00 8.20 11.72
N SER A 168 8.64 7.78 10.61
CA SER A 168 9.94 7.10 10.64
C SER A 168 11.06 8.01 11.13
N VAL A 169 11.04 9.30 10.77
CA VAL A 169 12.02 10.28 11.26
C VAL A 169 11.85 10.48 12.76
N VAL A 170 10.63 10.68 13.23
CA VAL A 170 10.35 10.85 14.68
C VAL A 170 10.75 9.58 15.45
N ALA A 171 10.44 8.39 14.93
CA ALA A 171 10.84 7.13 15.52
C ALA A 171 12.36 6.96 15.60
N LEU A 172 13.08 7.35 14.54
CA LEU A 172 14.53 7.29 14.51
C LEU A 172 15.16 8.26 15.52
N LEU A 173 14.64 9.48 15.65
CA LEU A 173 15.09 10.43 16.66
C LEU A 173 14.88 9.87 18.08
N ALA A 174 13.72 9.25 18.34
CA ALA A 174 13.45 8.60 19.62
C ALA A 174 14.38 7.40 19.89
N LEU A 175 14.79 6.68 18.84
CA LEU A 175 15.75 5.59 18.95
C LEU A 175 17.15 6.11 19.32
N LEU A 176 17.61 7.18 18.65
CA LEU A 176 18.91 7.77 18.93
C LEU A 176 18.99 8.36 20.34
N GLY A 177 17.94 9.04 20.81
CA GLY A 177 17.86 9.52 22.19
C GLY A 177 17.78 8.38 23.22
N GLY A 178 16.97 7.35 22.97
CA GLY A 178 16.91 6.19 23.87
C GLY A 178 18.25 5.46 23.99
N ALA A 179 19.03 5.41 22.91
CA ALA A 179 20.34 4.77 22.89
C ALA A 179 21.41 5.56 23.67
N SER A 180 21.32 6.90 23.73
CA SER A 180 22.25 7.72 24.51
C SER A 180 22.02 7.62 26.02
N ASP A 181 20.77 7.40 26.43
CA ASP A 181 20.37 7.49 27.84
C ASP A 181 20.49 6.15 28.60
N GLY A 182 20.97 5.09 27.93
CA GLY A 182 21.12 3.75 28.53
C GLY A 182 19.79 3.05 28.85
N ASN A 183 18.65 3.61 28.43
CA ASN A 183 17.33 3.04 28.67
C ASN A 183 17.03 1.91 27.68
N GLY A 184 17.43 0.68 28.03
CA GLY A 184 17.24 -0.50 27.18
C GLY A 184 15.78 -0.75 26.78
N ALA A 185 14.81 -0.46 27.66
CA ALA A 185 13.39 -0.61 27.33
C ALA A 185 12.93 0.41 26.29
N GLY A 186 13.36 1.67 26.43
CA GLY A 186 13.09 2.73 25.46
C GLY A 186 13.66 2.43 24.08
N VAL A 187 14.88 1.88 24.02
CA VAL A 187 15.52 1.47 22.76
C VAL A 187 14.70 0.40 22.04
N VAL A 188 14.26 -0.65 22.74
CA VAL A 188 13.46 -1.73 22.12
C VAL A 188 12.15 -1.20 21.55
N VAL A 189 11.44 -0.36 22.31
CA VAL A 189 10.19 0.26 21.85
C VAL A 189 10.44 1.13 20.62
N SER A 190 11.50 1.96 20.63
CA SER A 190 11.84 2.81 19.49
C SER A 190 12.29 2.04 18.25
N ILE A 191 12.94 0.87 18.41
CA ILE A 191 13.27 -0.03 17.29
C ILE A 191 11.98 -0.56 16.66
N LEU A 192 11.07 -1.11 17.47
CA LEU A 192 9.80 -1.65 16.98
C LEU A 192 8.96 -0.56 16.29
N TRP A 193 8.92 0.64 16.88
CA TRP A 193 8.23 1.78 16.31
C TRP A 193 8.85 2.20 14.96
N THR A 194 10.18 2.32 14.90
CA THR A 194 10.90 2.63 13.65
C THR A 194 10.63 1.58 12.58
N ALA A 195 10.68 0.29 12.95
CA ALA A 195 10.43 -0.82 12.02
C ALA A 195 9.03 -0.74 11.42
N THR A 196 8.00 -0.51 12.24
CA THR A 196 6.62 -0.38 11.74
C THR A 196 6.44 0.82 10.80
N ALA A 197 7.08 1.96 11.09
CA ALA A 197 7.05 3.13 10.22
C ALA A 197 7.72 2.85 8.86
N VAL A 198 8.92 2.26 8.87
CA VAL A 198 9.67 1.93 7.64
C VAL A 198 8.94 0.87 6.81
N VAL A 199 8.41 -0.18 7.43
CA VAL A 199 7.63 -1.21 6.74
C VAL A 199 6.39 -0.61 6.07
N THR A 200 5.74 0.37 6.71
CA THR A 200 4.62 1.09 6.10
C THR A 200 5.04 1.82 4.83
N VAL A 201 6.17 2.54 4.85
CA VAL A 201 6.73 3.20 3.65
C VAL A 201 7.01 2.18 2.54
N ILE A 202 7.62 1.05 2.88
CA ILE A 202 7.95 -0.02 1.93
C ILE A 202 6.68 -0.58 1.27
N PHE A 203 5.67 -0.95 2.06
CA PHE A 203 4.41 -1.49 1.54
C PHE A 203 3.65 -0.51 0.66
N LEU A 204 3.72 0.79 0.96
CA LEU A 204 3.16 1.82 0.09
C LEU A 204 3.98 2.02 -1.19
N SER A 205 5.28 1.78 -1.13
CA SER A 205 6.19 1.94 -2.27
C SER A 205 6.15 0.77 -3.27
N MET A 206 5.64 -0.39 -2.85
CA MET A 206 5.56 -1.59 -3.69
C MET A 206 4.64 -1.45 -4.91
N GLY A 207 5.02 -2.14 -6.00
CA GLY A 207 4.31 -2.14 -7.28
C GLY A 207 2.81 -2.51 -7.20
N PRO A 208 2.42 -3.60 -6.51
CA PRO A 208 1.00 -3.98 -6.36
C PRO A 208 0.16 -2.88 -5.70
N THR A 209 0.70 -2.23 -4.67
CA THR A 209 0.07 -1.09 -4.01
C THR A 209 -0.05 0.10 -4.97
N GLY A 210 1.00 0.37 -5.76
CA GLY A 210 0.94 1.37 -6.83
C GLY A 210 -0.17 1.11 -7.85
N ALA A 211 -0.28 -0.12 -8.34
CA ALA A 211 -1.32 -0.54 -9.28
C ALA A 211 -2.73 -0.37 -8.69
N TRP A 212 -2.92 -0.69 -7.41
CA TRP A 212 -4.19 -0.45 -6.70
C TRP A 212 -4.60 1.02 -6.73
N PHE A 213 -3.68 1.93 -6.40
CA PHE A 213 -4.00 3.37 -6.34
C PHE A 213 -4.09 4.04 -7.72
N ASN A 214 -3.55 3.41 -8.76
CA ASN A 214 -3.61 3.88 -10.15
C ASN A 214 -4.74 3.23 -10.98
N ARG A 215 -5.55 2.35 -10.38
CA ARG A 215 -6.63 1.67 -11.09
C ARG A 215 -7.65 2.66 -11.69
N PRO A 216 -8.25 2.34 -12.84
CA PRO A 216 -9.35 3.13 -13.39
C PRO A 216 -10.50 3.28 -12.38
N ARG A 217 -11.06 4.49 -12.33
CA ARG A 217 -12.24 4.81 -11.52
C ARG A 217 -13.30 5.33 -12.49
N TYR A 218 -14.14 4.43 -12.98
CA TYR A 218 -15.28 4.74 -13.83
C TYR A 218 -16.54 4.10 -13.24
#